data_AF-A0A354WZH7-F1
#
_entry.id   AF-A0A354WZH7-F1
#
_cell.length_a   1.000
_cell.length_b   1.000
_cell.length_c   1.000
_cell.angle_alpha   90.00
_cell.angle_beta   90.00
_cell.angle_gamma   90.00
#
_symmetry.space_group_name_H-M   'P 1'
#
loop_
_entity.id
_entity.type
_entity.pdbx_description
1 polymer ?
#
loop_
_entity_poly.entity_id
_entity_poly.type
_entity_poly.pdbx_seq_one_letter_code
_entity_poly.pdbx_strand_id
1 'polypeptide(L)' 'LMAHDALDRQESCGGHFRTEYQTPEGEALRDDEHFSYVSCWEYEGEDKDPAMYKEPLDYEFVVRQQRNYKS' A
#
# COMPACT_ATOMS: atom_id res chain seq x y z
N LEU A 1 -14.10 5.28 0.44
CA LEU A 1 -13.22 4.09 0.53
C LEU A 1 -11.77 4.38 0.13
N MET A 2 -11.49 4.97 -1.05
CA MET A 2 -10.12 5.32 -1.47
C MET A 2 -9.31 6.10 -0.41
N ALA A 3 -9.88 7.14 0.20
CA ALA A 3 -9.19 7.91 1.23
C ALA A 3 -8.91 7.11 2.52
N HIS A 4 -9.79 6.16 2.87
CA HIS A 4 -9.55 5.26 4.01
C HIS A 4 -8.40 4.30 3.71
N ASP A 5 -8.37 3.73 2.51
CA ASP A 5 -7.28 2.86 2.06
C ASP A 5 -5.93 3.60 2.08
N ALA A 6 -5.91 4.82 1.54
CA ALA A 6 -4.71 5.65 1.53
C ALA A 6 -4.21 6.02 2.94
N LEU A 7 -5.14 6.20 3.89
CA LEU A 7 -4.80 6.46 5.30
C LEU A 7 -4.23 5.22 6.00
N ASP A 8 -4.87 4.05 5.82
CA ASP A 8 -4.42 2.75 6.37
C ASP A 8 -3.03 2.38 5.85
N ARG A 9 -2.77 2.62 4.56
CA ARG A 9 -1.53 2.27 3.87
C ARG A 9 -0.40 3.26 4.21
N GLN A 10 0.31 2.97 5.28
CA GLN A 10 1.47 3.71 5.81
C GLN A 10 2.78 3.35 5.08
N GLU A 11 2.77 3.48 3.76
CA GLU A 11 3.93 3.29 2.89
C GLU A 11 3.82 4.19 1.65
N SER A 12 4.86 4.19 0.80
CA SER A 12 4.74 4.63 -0.60
C SER A 12 5.02 3.48 -1.55
N CYS A 13 4.05 3.17 -2.43
CA CYS A 13 4.15 2.07 -3.38
C CYS A 13 3.41 2.41 -4.68
N GLY A 14 4.15 2.42 -5.80
CA GLY A 14 3.56 2.70 -7.12
C GLY A 14 2.99 4.11 -7.21
N GLY A 15 1.68 4.23 -7.51
CA GLY A 15 0.98 5.52 -7.59
C GLY A 15 0.51 6.08 -6.24
N HIS A 16 0.58 5.31 -5.16
CA HIS A 16 0.32 5.78 -3.80
C HIS A 16 1.62 6.31 -3.21
N PHE A 17 1.72 7.63 -3.05
CA PHE A 17 2.93 8.29 -2.56
C PHE A 17 2.63 9.19 -1.38
N ARG A 18 3.36 8.97 -0.29
CA ARG A 18 3.27 9.71 0.96
C ARG A 18 4.65 10.27 1.29
N THR A 19 4.75 11.58 1.47
CA THR A 19 6.03 12.24 1.73
C THR A 19 6.67 11.83 3.06
N GLU A 20 5.87 11.30 3.99
CA GLU A 20 6.36 10.72 5.25
C GLU A 20 7.02 9.35 5.04
N TYR A 21 6.74 8.68 3.93
CA TYR A 21 7.25 7.36 3.57
C TYR A 21 7.99 7.41 2.23
N GLN A 22 9.05 8.21 2.19
CA GLN A 22 9.96 8.30 1.07
C GLN A 22 11.40 8.07 1.54
N THR A 23 12.28 7.63 0.64
CA THR A 23 13.71 7.58 0.94
C THR A 23 14.26 9.01 1.10
N PRO A 24 15.47 9.20 1.69
CA PRO A 24 16.09 10.53 1.76
C PRO A 24 16.24 11.23 0.41
N GLU A 25 16.30 10.44 -0.67
CA GLU A 25 16.39 10.91 -2.05
C GLU A 25 15.02 11.24 -2.66
N GLY A 26 13.91 11.00 -1.96
CA GLY A 26 12.56 11.29 -2.44
C GLY A 26 11.94 10.20 -3.31
N GLU A 27 12.50 8.98 -3.31
CA GLU A 27 11.88 7.83 -3.98
C GLU A 27 10.85 7.16 -3.05
N ALA A 28 9.92 6.39 -3.63
CA ALA A 28 8.92 5.66 -2.87
C ALA A 28 9.58 4.64 -1.91
N LEU A 29 9.27 4.75 -0.62
CA LEU A 29 9.66 3.77 0.39
C LEU A 29 8.52 2.75 0.58
N ARG A 30 8.64 1.61 -0.11
CA ARG A 30 7.69 0.50 -0.04
C ARG A 30 7.98 -0.36 1.19
N ASP A 31 6.93 -0.86 1.85
CA ASP A 31 7.03 -1.74 3.01
C ASP A 31 6.35 -3.10 2.72
N ASP A 32 7.17 -4.02 2.21
CA ASP A 32 6.77 -5.38 1.85
C ASP A 32 6.49 -6.27 3.09
N GLU A 33 6.88 -5.88 4.30
CA GLU A 33 6.61 -6.64 5.53
C GLU A 33 5.15 -6.45 5.96
N HIS A 34 4.66 -5.21 5.91
CA HIS A 34 3.32 -4.89 6.41
C HIS A 34 2.26 -4.77 5.32
N PHE A 35 2.61 -4.32 4.10
CA PHE A 35 1.62 -3.93 3.08
C PHE A 35 1.63 -4.81 1.82
N SER A 36 2.17 -6.02 1.94
CA SER A 36 2.17 -7.06 0.90
C SER A 36 0.81 -7.71 0.69
N TYR A 37 -0.22 -6.93 0.38
CA TYR A 37 -1.57 -7.40 0.15
C TYR A 37 -2.35 -6.46 -0.77
N VAL A 38 -3.39 -7.02 -1.40
CA VAL A 38 -4.47 -6.24 -2.02
C VAL A 38 -5.54 -5.99 -0.98
N SER A 39 -6.01 -4.76 -0.86
CA SER A 39 -7.13 -4.38 -0.01
C SER A 39 -8.42 -4.27 -0.83
N CYS A 40 -9.51 -4.74 -0.26
CA CYS A 40 -10.86 -4.49 -0.74
C CYS A 40 -11.68 -3.93 0.41
N TRP A 41 -12.40 -2.85 0.15
CA TRP A 41 -13.27 -2.23 1.14
C TRP A 41 -14.73 -2.46 0.75
N GLU A 42 -15.50 -3.08 1.63
CA GLU A 42 -16.93 -3.29 1.48
C GLU A 42 -17.69 -2.15 2.16
N TYR A 43 -18.66 -1.61 1.45
CA TYR A 43 -19.60 -0.65 2.02
C TYR A 43 -20.71 -1.39 2.77
N GLU A 44 -20.83 -1.14 4.08
CA GLU A 44 -21.80 -1.83 4.95
C GLU A 44 -23.08 -1.02 5.23
N GLY A 45 -23.20 0.19 4.66
CA GLY A 45 -24.31 1.14 4.90
C GLY A 45 -23.82 2.51 5.40
N GLU A 46 -24.70 3.52 5.39
CA GLU A 46 -24.34 4.91 5.71
C GLU A 46 -23.83 5.12 7.15
N ASP A 47 -24.36 4.37 8.11
CA ASP A 47 -24.04 4.51 9.54
C ASP A 47 -23.05 3.45 10.05
N LYS A 48 -22.33 2.79 9.15
CA LYS A 48 -21.34 1.76 9.48
C LYS A 48 -20.01 2.07 8.83
N ASP A 49 -18.94 1.82 9.60
CA ASP A 49 -17.60 1.82 9.02
C ASP A 49 -17.49 0.71 7.96
N PRO A 50 -16.77 0.96 6.85
CA PRO A 50 -16.57 -0.05 5.84
C PRO A 50 -15.67 -1.18 6.35
N ALA A 51 -15.97 -2.42 5.96
CA ALA A 51 -15.13 -3.55 6.28
C ALA A 51 -13.96 -3.66 5.30
N MET A 52 -12.74 -3.87 5.81
CA MET A 52 -11.57 -4.14 4.97
C MET A 52 -11.26 -5.63 4.93
N TYR A 53 -11.08 -6.13 3.71
CA TYR A 53 -10.54 -7.45 3.42
C TYR A 53 -9.13 -7.31 2.84
N LYS A 54 -8.24 -8.24 3.21
CA LYS A 54 -6.86 -8.31 2.73
C LYS A 54 -6.61 -9.66 2.07
N GLU A 55 -6.09 -9.63 0.85
CA GLU A 55 -5.58 -10.80 0.16
C GLU A 55 -4.05 -10.72 0.09
N PRO A 56 -3.31 -11.62 0.78
CA PRO A 56 -1.86 -11.61 0.76
C PRO A 56 -1.30 -11.81 -0.65
N LEU A 57 -0.27 -11.05 -0.99
CA LEU A 57 0.49 -11.23 -2.22
C LEU A 57 1.70 -12.14 -1.94
N ASP A 58 1.60 -13.40 -2.34
CA ASP A 58 2.67 -14.39 -2.27
C ASP A 58 3.25 -14.65 -3.66
N TYR A 59 4.56 -14.42 -3.83
CA TYR A 59 5.24 -14.51 -5.12
C TYR A 59 6.20 -15.70 -5.11
N GLU A 60 5.87 -16.76 -5.85
CA GLU A 60 6.66 -17.99 -5.88
C GLU A 60 7.95 -17.89 -6.71
N PHE A 61 7.91 -17.12 -7.81
CA PHE A 61 8.96 -17.16 -8.83
C PHE A 61 9.81 -15.89 -8.91
N VAL A 62 9.44 -14.83 -8.18
CA VAL A 62 10.10 -13.53 -8.26
C VAL A 62 10.32 -12.96 -6.88
N VAL A 63 11.57 -12.63 -6.58
CA VAL A 63 11.93 -11.89 -5.36
C VAL A 63 11.58 -10.42 -5.58
N ARG A 64 10.77 -9.87 -4.68
CA ARG A 64 10.39 -8.47 -4.71
C ARG A 64 11.59 -7.58 -4.43
N GLN A 65 11.69 -6.50 -5.20
CA GLN A 65 12.75 -5.49 -5.06
C GLN A 65 12.12 -4.11 -5.04
N GLN A 66 12.72 -3.19 -4.29
CA GLN A 66 12.32 -1.78 -4.31
C GLN A 66 12.81 -1.15 -5.63
N ARG A 67 11.91 -0.42 -6.30
CA ARG A 67 12.23 0.24 -7.57
C ARG A 67 12.83 1.62 -7.29
N ASN A 68 13.92 1.96 -7.97
CA ASN A 68 14.54 3.26 -7.97
C ASN A 68 14.76 3.68 -9.43
N TYR A 69 14.33 4.89 -9.80
CA TYR A 69 14.41 5.38 -11.18
C TYR A 69 15.57 6.37 -11.40
N LYS A 70 16.33 6.68 -10.36
CA LYS A 70 17.51 7.53 -10.48
C LYS A 70 18.64 6.76 -11.16
N SER A 71 19.37 7.48 -12.02
CA SER A 71 20.56 6.99 -12.73
C SER A 71 21.79 7.06 -11.85
#